data_AF-D2ATI5-F1
#
_entry.id   AF-D2ATI5-F1
#
_cell.length_a   1.000
_cell.length_b   1.000
_cell.length_c   1.000
_cell.angle_alpha   90.00
_cell.angle_beta   90.00
_cell.angle_gamma   90.00
#
_symmetry.space_group_name_H-M   'P 1'
#
loop_
_entity.id
_entity.type
_entity.pdbx_description
1 polymer ?
#
loop_
_entity_poly.entity_id
_entity_poly.type
_entity_poly.pdbx_seq_one_letter_code
_entity_poly.pdbx_strand_id
1 'polypeptide(L)'
;MRNWRSAAAVAALLLTAGLTAGGAPPALAAGTAVAAERSATDVHLFYYPWYGSPAVSGGYRHWQQGGHTPPGDVGADFYPKLGAYDSGDFDGAVAQHMSWIRRSGAGVIVFSWWGEDSYEDRLAAGVLEAAARSGVKVAWHLEPYAGRTAASTVADIAYINSRYGSSPAFYRDAGHGGRGAFYVFESLRIADWSALDQVRAHSIVLAQTTDTTKVAHFGGMYTYDAIAGATAPGWKQASDFCRANGLVWAPSVGPGYVDDRAVPGNTTPTLGRDNGATYDLEWRNALAPATGGSPTWVSVTSFNEWHEGSILEPASSTPPAGSGYQTFAGAYGKTGTDAETAYLDRTRHWVTQFTGEVAPPDPDLAAGKAITASSHTGGYGAAAANDGNTGTYWESLNHTFPQSITVDLGAASSVGRIVLKLPPSPAWGARTQTLSVLGSLNGSAYSTISPSAGRTFDPATGNTVTITFPATTQRHIRLAITANTGWPAGQLAELQVFRSRHPTGIGDLG
;
A
#
# COMPACT_ATOMS: atom_id res chain seq x y z
N MET A 1 -30.70 14.30 11.02
CA MET A 1 -29.46 13.50 11.07
C MET A 1 -29.86 12.08 11.44
N ARG A 2 -29.86 11.16 10.48
CA ARG A 2 -30.27 9.76 10.67
C ARG A 2 -29.26 9.08 11.61
N ASN A 3 -29.74 8.25 12.53
CA ASN A 3 -28.90 7.42 13.40
C ASN A 3 -28.15 6.39 12.54
N TRP A 4 -26.83 6.54 12.42
CA TRP A 4 -25.95 5.54 11.80
C TRP A 4 -25.76 4.43 12.83
N ARG A 5 -26.68 3.47 12.85
CA ARG A 5 -26.46 2.20 13.54
C ARG A 5 -25.70 1.32 12.57
N SER A 6 -24.37 1.35 12.62
CA SER A 6 -23.54 0.25 12.13
C SER A 6 -23.83 -0.94 13.04
N ALA A 7 -24.88 -1.69 12.70
CA ALA A 7 -25.08 -3.01 13.26
C ALA A 7 -24.22 -3.97 12.45
N ALA A 8 -22.92 -4.01 12.74
CA ALA A 8 -22.10 -5.16 12.42
C ALA A 8 -22.56 -6.31 13.33
N ALA A 9 -23.70 -6.91 13.00
CA ALA A 9 -24.19 -8.10 13.69
C ALA A 9 -23.35 -9.29 13.19
N VAL A 10 -22.36 -9.68 13.97
CA VAL A 10 -21.59 -10.92 13.80
C VAL A 10 -22.56 -12.09 13.93
N ALA A 11 -22.98 -12.67 12.81
CA ALA A 11 -23.73 -13.92 12.80
C ALA A 11 -22.75 -15.10 12.89
N ALA A 12 -22.49 -15.58 14.11
CA ALA A 12 -21.88 -16.87 14.33
C ALA A 12 -22.87 -17.99 13.97
N LEU A 13 -22.78 -18.56 12.76
CA LEU A 13 -23.53 -19.77 12.40
C LEU A 13 -22.66 -21.02 12.61
N LEU A 14 -23.01 -21.79 13.64
CA LEU A 14 -22.71 -23.22 13.73
C LEU A 14 -23.66 -23.97 12.79
N LEU A 15 -23.11 -24.67 11.77
CA LEU A 15 -23.89 -25.56 10.91
C LEU A 15 -23.25 -26.95 10.85
N THR A 16 -24.03 -27.92 11.31
CA THR A 16 -23.80 -29.35 11.18
C THR A 16 -23.99 -29.80 9.74
N ALA A 17 -23.01 -30.55 9.21
CA ALA A 17 -22.97 -31.04 7.83
C ALA A 17 -24.02 -32.13 7.56
N GLY A 18 -24.80 -31.95 6.48
CA GLY A 18 -25.55 -32.99 5.79
C GLY A 18 -25.11 -33.03 4.33
N LEU A 19 -24.54 -34.14 3.88
CA LEU A 19 -24.04 -34.36 2.53
C LEU A 19 -25.18 -34.71 1.56
N THR A 20 -25.35 -33.94 0.48
CA THR A 20 -25.88 -34.44 -0.78
C THR A 20 -25.15 -33.79 -1.95
N ALA A 21 -24.56 -34.62 -2.82
CA ALA A 21 -23.77 -34.20 -3.98
C ALA A 21 -24.68 -33.69 -5.12
N GLY A 22 -24.39 -32.48 -5.62
CA GLY A 22 -24.94 -31.90 -6.85
C GLY A 22 -23.82 -31.54 -7.81
N GLY A 23 -24.01 -31.85 -9.10
CA GLY A 23 -22.97 -31.93 -10.13
C GLY A 23 -22.20 -30.66 -10.47
N ALA A 24 -20.94 -30.85 -10.88
CA ALA A 24 -19.99 -29.81 -11.27
C ALA A 24 -20.27 -29.22 -12.66
N PRO A 25 -20.06 -27.90 -12.87
CA PRO A 25 -20.06 -27.28 -14.19
C PRO A 25 -18.79 -27.63 -15.00
N PRO A 26 -18.80 -27.48 -16.34
CA PRO A 26 -17.69 -27.89 -17.19
C PRO A 26 -16.44 -27.03 -16.98
N ALA A 27 -15.30 -27.70 -16.80
CA ALA A 27 -13.99 -27.08 -16.60
C ALA A 27 -13.51 -26.38 -17.89
N LEU A 28 -13.07 -25.13 -17.75
CA LEU A 28 -12.24 -24.46 -18.75
C LEU A 28 -10.85 -25.15 -18.77
N ALA A 29 -10.35 -25.41 -19.97
CA ALA A 29 -9.12 -26.17 -20.20
C ALA A 29 -7.93 -25.55 -19.45
N ALA A 30 -7.30 -26.35 -18.59
CA ALA A 30 -6.13 -25.96 -17.82
C ALA A 30 -4.88 -25.91 -18.71
N GLY A 31 -4.45 -24.72 -19.07
CA GLY A 31 -3.07 -24.48 -19.49
C GLY A 31 -2.14 -24.66 -18.29
N THR A 32 -0.97 -25.25 -18.49
CA THR A 32 0.08 -25.36 -17.47
C THR A 32 0.55 -23.96 -17.07
N ALA A 33 -0.02 -23.42 -16.00
CA ALA A 33 0.40 -22.15 -15.43
C ALA A 33 1.76 -22.32 -14.76
N VAL A 34 2.78 -21.69 -15.35
CA VAL A 34 3.96 -21.26 -14.58
C VAL A 34 3.42 -20.37 -13.47
N ALA A 35 3.69 -20.68 -12.21
CA ALA A 35 3.21 -19.86 -11.09
C ALA A 35 3.66 -18.42 -11.34
N ALA A 36 2.69 -17.50 -11.49
CA ALA A 36 2.99 -16.09 -11.66
C ALA A 36 3.80 -15.61 -10.44
N GLU A 37 4.86 -14.84 -10.70
CA GLU A 37 5.67 -14.24 -9.65
C GLU A 37 4.79 -13.28 -8.85
N ARG A 38 4.71 -13.51 -7.53
CA ARG A 38 3.91 -12.67 -6.63
C ARG A 38 4.57 -11.32 -6.47
N SER A 39 3.76 -10.26 -6.36
CA SER A 39 4.23 -8.89 -6.28
C SER A 39 3.59 -8.12 -5.12
N ALA A 40 4.10 -6.93 -4.84
CA ALA A 40 3.45 -5.97 -3.95
C ALA A 40 1.96 -5.75 -4.27
N THR A 41 1.55 -5.88 -5.54
CA THR A 41 0.15 -5.70 -5.96
C THR A 41 -0.78 -6.87 -5.65
N ASP A 42 -0.24 -7.94 -5.05
CA ASP A 42 -1.02 -9.05 -4.48
C ASP A 42 -1.32 -8.85 -2.98
N VAL A 43 -0.93 -7.71 -2.40
CA VAL A 43 -1.28 -7.32 -1.03
C VAL A 43 -2.17 -6.07 -1.03
N HIS A 44 -3.37 -6.23 -0.50
CA HIS A 44 -4.48 -5.27 -0.63
C HIS A 44 -4.90 -4.75 0.75
N LEU A 45 -4.93 -3.43 0.95
CA LEU A 45 -5.30 -2.83 2.24
C LEU A 45 -6.70 -2.22 2.16
N PHE A 46 -7.64 -2.63 3.02
CA PHE A 46 -8.95 -1.95 3.09
C PHE A 46 -8.77 -0.48 3.51
N TYR A 47 -9.36 0.43 2.74
CA TYR A 47 -9.17 1.88 2.86
C TYR A 47 -10.50 2.61 2.86
N TYR A 48 -10.68 3.51 3.84
CA TYR A 48 -11.95 4.17 4.15
C TYR A 48 -11.82 5.69 3.92
N PRO A 49 -12.40 6.22 2.83
CA PRO A 49 -12.30 7.62 2.43
C PRO A 49 -13.48 8.44 2.98
N TRP A 50 -13.96 8.17 4.19
CA TRP A 50 -15.21 8.76 4.70
C TRP A 50 -15.02 9.83 5.79
N TYR A 51 -13.79 10.12 6.17
CA TYR A 51 -13.49 11.08 7.23
C TYR A 51 -13.62 12.51 6.70
N GLY A 52 -14.06 13.43 7.55
CA GLY A 52 -14.26 14.83 7.17
C GLY A 52 -13.85 15.78 8.28
N SER A 53 -13.41 16.99 7.91
CA SER A 53 -13.03 18.06 8.83
C SER A 53 -13.71 19.38 8.44
N PRO A 54 -13.87 20.33 9.39
CA PRO A 54 -14.40 21.66 9.09
C PRO A 54 -13.63 22.43 8.01
N ALA A 55 -12.32 22.22 7.91
CA ALA A 55 -11.47 22.99 7.00
C ALA A 55 -11.67 22.61 5.52
N VAL A 56 -12.08 21.37 5.22
CA VAL A 56 -12.17 20.84 3.86
C VAL A 56 -13.62 20.51 3.50
N SER A 57 -14.32 19.75 4.33
CA SER A 57 -15.71 19.33 4.09
C SER A 57 -16.77 20.20 4.81
N GLY A 58 -16.36 21.26 5.50
CA GLY A 58 -17.27 22.15 6.23
C GLY A 58 -17.84 21.59 7.53
N GLY A 59 -17.45 20.37 7.93
CA GLY A 59 -17.80 19.78 9.22
C GLY A 59 -17.08 18.46 9.48
N TYR A 60 -17.09 18.01 10.73
CA TYR A 60 -16.58 16.68 11.06
C TYR A 60 -17.52 15.60 10.51
N ARG A 61 -16.92 14.57 9.92
CA ARG A 61 -17.60 13.36 9.44
C ARG A 61 -16.87 12.14 9.98
N HIS A 62 -17.63 11.14 10.43
CA HIS A 62 -17.16 9.91 11.08
C HIS A 62 -16.48 10.10 12.44
N TRP A 63 -15.65 11.13 12.63
CA TRP A 63 -14.93 11.37 13.90
C TRP A 63 -15.82 11.54 15.13
N GLN A 64 -17.07 12.01 14.98
CA GLN A 64 -18.05 12.13 16.08
C GLN A 64 -18.83 10.84 16.41
N GLN A 65 -18.52 9.72 15.76
CA GLN A 65 -19.17 8.43 16.04
C GLN A 65 -19.07 8.09 17.55
N GLY A 66 -20.06 7.38 18.09
CA GLY A 66 -20.14 7.11 19.54
C GLY A 66 -20.58 8.31 20.40
N GLY A 67 -20.85 9.47 19.80
CA GLY A 67 -21.23 10.70 20.53
C GLY A 67 -20.04 11.58 20.95
N HIS A 68 -18.89 11.37 20.32
CA HIS A 68 -17.65 12.08 20.61
C HIS A 68 -17.58 13.49 19.98
N THR A 69 -16.71 14.36 20.51
CA THR A 69 -16.58 15.77 20.08
C THR A 69 -15.18 16.11 19.53
N PRO A 70 -14.94 15.99 18.22
CA PRO A 70 -13.63 16.29 17.61
C PRO A 70 -13.24 17.78 17.74
N PRO A 71 -11.95 18.14 17.63
CA PRO A 71 -10.84 17.29 17.20
C PRO A 71 -10.19 16.47 18.31
N GLY A 72 -10.28 16.89 19.58
CA GLY A 72 -9.56 16.24 20.68
C GLY A 72 -10.19 14.91 21.15
N ASP A 73 -11.49 14.76 20.95
CA ASP A 73 -12.27 13.59 21.34
C ASP A 73 -12.92 12.96 20.11
N VAL A 74 -12.40 11.83 19.64
CA VAL A 74 -12.88 11.12 18.46
C VAL A 74 -13.43 9.74 18.82
N GLY A 75 -14.36 9.25 18.02
CA GLY A 75 -14.96 7.90 18.11
C GLY A 75 -14.03 6.81 17.58
N ALA A 76 -12.86 6.69 18.21
CA ALA A 76 -11.87 5.67 17.96
C ALA A 76 -11.00 5.45 19.21
N ASP A 77 -10.57 4.20 19.43
CA ASP A 77 -9.68 3.81 20.54
C ASP A 77 -8.23 4.25 20.38
N PHE A 78 -7.83 4.51 19.14
CA PHE A 78 -6.55 5.12 18.79
C PHE A 78 -6.79 6.51 18.20
N TYR A 79 -5.82 7.41 18.37
CA TYR A 79 -5.89 8.75 17.78
C TYR A 79 -4.97 8.86 16.55
N PRO A 80 -5.46 9.36 15.39
CA PRO A 80 -4.63 9.49 14.19
C PRO A 80 -3.43 10.40 14.37
N LYS A 81 -2.29 10.02 13.80
CA LYS A 81 -1.10 10.88 13.77
C LYS A 81 -1.38 12.21 13.02
N LEU A 82 -2.26 12.17 12.03
CA LEU A 82 -2.70 13.35 11.28
C LEU A 82 -3.82 14.14 11.98
N GLY A 83 -4.28 13.69 13.16
CA GLY A 83 -5.47 14.23 13.82
C GLY A 83 -6.77 13.85 13.10
N ALA A 84 -7.88 14.51 13.48
CA ALA A 84 -9.18 14.34 12.83
C ALA A 84 -9.18 14.96 11.41
N TYR A 85 -8.54 14.26 10.47
CA TYR A 85 -8.29 14.70 9.10
C TYR A 85 -9.53 14.60 8.19
N ASP A 86 -9.38 15.06 6.94
CA ASP A 86 -10.41 14.96 5.90
C ASP A 86 -9.94 14.06 4.76
N SER A 87 -10.78 13.14 4.31
CA SER A 87 -10.49 12.25 3.18
C SER A 87 -10.52 12.97 1.82
N GLY A 88 -11.01 14.21 1.76
CA GLY A 88 -10.90 15.11 0.61
C GLY A 88 -9.63 15.98 0.58
N ASP A 89 -8.75 15.89 1.60
CA ASP A 89 -7.44 16.55 1.58
C ASP A 89 -6.43 15.74 0.75
N PHE A 90 -6.54 15.86 -0.58
CA PHE A 90 -5.79 15.03 -1.53
C PHE A 90 -4.27 15.27 -1.50
N ASP A 91 -3.85 16.49 -1.21
CA ASP A 91 -2.43 16.90 -1.22
C ASP A 91 -1.79 16.86 0.17
N GLY A 92 -2.60 16.84 1.24
CA GLY A 92 -2.15 16.59 2.61
C GLY A 92 -2.38 15.15 3.04
N ALA A 93 -3.49 14.89 3.73
CA ALA A 93 -3.77 13.60 4.38
C ALA A 93 -3.69 12.41 3.40
N VAL A 94 -4.35 12.47 2.25
CA VAL A 94 -4.37 11.35 1.30
C VAL A 94 -3.00 11.11 0.67
N ALA A 95 -2.26 12.17 0.31
CA ALA A 95 -0.88 12.03 -0.18
C ALA A 95 0.02 11.35 0.87
N GLN A 96 -0.14 11.72 2.14
CA GLN A 96 0.58 11.09 3.24
C GLN A 96 0.16 9.62 3.44
N HIS A 97 -1.13 9.29 3.25
CA HIS A 97 -1.60 7.90 3.27
C HIS A 97 -0.90 7.08 2.18
N MET A 98 -0.81 7.58 0.95
CA MET A 98 -0.14 6.87 -0.15
C MET A 98 1.35 6.63 0.15
N SER A 99 2.02 7.60 0.78
CA SER A 99 3.39 7.42 1.26
C SER A 99 3.50 6.30 2.31
N TRP A 100 2.56 6.21 3.24
CA TRP A 100 2.51 5.16 4.25
C TRP A 100 2.15 3.78 3.68
N ILE A 101 1.25 3.72 2.70
CA ILE A 101 0.94 2.49 1.96
C ILE A 101 2.19 2.00 1.22
N ARG A 102 2.91 2.89 0.54
CA ARG A 102 4.21 2.54 -0.06
C ARG A 102 5.23 2.08 0.98
N ARG A 103 5.23 2.68 2.19
CA ARG A 103 6.07 2.23 3.31
C ARG A 103 5.69 0.83 3.77
N SER A 104 4.41 0.45 3.77
CA SER A 104 3.98 -0.90 4.15
C SER A 104 4.37 -1.98 3.15
N GLY A 105 4.80 -1.60 1.94
CA GLY A 105 5.13 -2.53 0.87
C GLY A 105 3.92 -3.06 0.11
N ALA A 106 2.70 -2.82 0.58
CA ALA A 106 1.48 -3.15 -0.16
C ALA A 106 1.34 -2.27 -1.41
N GLY A 107 0.79 -2.85 -2.48
CA GLY A 107 0.63 -2.18 -3.77
C GLY A 107 -0.79 -1.71 -4.06
N VAL A 108 -1.79 -2.18 -3.31
CA VAL A 108 -3.21 -1.93 -3.60
C VAL A 108 -3.94 -1.44 -2.36
N ILE A 109 -4.76 -0.40 -2.51
CA ILE A 109 -5.85 -0.10 -1.57
C ILE A 109 -7.18 -0.63 -2.10
N VAL A 110 -8.04 -1.12 -1.21
CA VAL A 110 -9.41 -1.51 -1.51
C VAL A 110 -10.33 -0.40 -1.00
N PHE A 111 -10.78 0.45 -1.91
CA PHE A 111 -11.53 1.67 -1.62
C PHE A 111 -12.97 1.35 -1.23
N SER A 112 -13.37 1.70 0.01
CA SER A 112 -14.77 1.63 0.47
C SER A 112 -15.67 2.55 -0.35
N TRP A 113 -16.67 1.98 -1.01
CA TRP A 113 -17.55 2.65 -1.96
C TRP A 113 -19.02 2.35 -1.66
N TRP A 114 -19.83 3.41 -1.48
CA TRP A 114 -21.19 3.35 -0.94
C TRP A 114 -22.31 3.65 -1.96
N GLY A 115 -22.04 3.54 -3.26
CA GLY A 115 -22.99 3.86 -4.31
C GLY A 115 -22.57 5.06 -5.15
N GLU A 116 -23.13 5.16 -6.36
CA GLU A 116 -22.99 6.34 -7.21
C GLU A 116 -23.47 7.59 -6.46
N ASP A 117 -22.75 8.70 -6.60
CA ASP A 117 -23.01 9.96 -5.90
C ASP A 117 -22.93 9.89 -4.36
N SER A 118 -22.36 8.83 -3.78
CA SER A 118 -22.03 8.82 -2.35
C SER A 118 -20.96 9.87 -2.02
N TYR A 119 -20.72 10.12 -0.73
CA TYR A 119 -19.61 10.97 -0.30
C TYR A 119 -18.27 10.41 -0.82
N GLU A 120 -18.10 9.10 -0.67
CA GLU A 120 -16.92 8.35 -1.06
C GLU A 120 -16.75 8.33 -2.58
N ASP A 121 -17.83 8.12 -3.35
CA ASP A 121 -17.75 8.19 -4.82
C ASP A 121 -17.24 9.55 -5.32
N ARG A 122 -17.71 10.65 -4.74
CA ARG A 122 -17.23 12.00 -5.07
C ARG A 122 -15.74 12.21 -4.80
N LEU A 123 -15.14 11.46 -3.87
CA LEU A 123 -13.72 11.55 -3.55
C LEU A 123 -12.85 10.60 -4.40
N ALA A 124 -13.45 9.59 -5.02
CA ALA A 124 -12.71 8.51 -5.70
C ALA A 124 -11.73 9.02 -6.76
N ALA A 125 -12.11 10.03 -7.55
CA ALA A 125 -11.22 10.61 -8.56
C ALA A 125 -9.95 11.22 -7.96
N GLY A 126 -10.06 11.98 -6.87
CA GLY A 126 -8.92 12.60 -6.19
C GLY A 126 -8.02 11.58 -5.50
N VAL A 127 -8.59 10.54 -4.90
CA VAL A 127 -7.83 9.43 -4.31
C VAL A 127 -7.09 8.63 -5.38
N LEU A 128 -7.72 8.36 -6.54
CA LEU A 128 -7.08 7.71 -7.68
C LEU A 128 -5.90 8.54 -8.22
N GLU A 129 -6.02 9.86 -8.26
CA GLU A 129 -4.92 10.74 -8.69
C GLU A 129 -3.74 10.68 -7.71
N ALA A 130 -4.00 10.80 -6.41
CA ALA A 130 -2.97 10.69 -5.37
C ALA A 130 -2.28 9.31 -5.39
N ALA A 131 -3.05 8.24 -5.59
CA ALA A 131 -2.53 6.88 -5.74
C ALA A 131 -1.66 6.76 -6.99
N ALA A 132 -2.07 7.34 -8.13
CA ALA A 132 -1.30 7.31 -9.38
C ALA A 132 0.06 7.99 -9.22
N ARG A 133 0.11 9.18 -8.60
CA ARG A 133 1.36 9.90 -8.30
C ARG A 133 2.33 9.10 -7.42
N SER A 134 1.81 8.16 -6.64
CA SER A 134 2.57 7.37 -5.67
C SER A 134 2.84 5.93 -6.11
N GLY A 135 2.36 5.53 -7.30
CA GLY A 135 2.48 4.16 -7.79
C GLY A 135 1.66 3.14 -6.98
N VAL A 136 0.58 3.58 -6.32
CA VAL A 136 -0.39 2.73 -5.62
C VAL A 136 -1.58 2.44 -6.55
N LYS A 137 -2.13 1.23 -6.48
CA LYS A 137 -3.30 0.83 -7.24
C LYS A 137 -4.56 0.82 -6.37
N VAL A 138 -5.72 0.90 -7.00
CA VAL A 138 -7.03 1.00 -6.34
C VAL A 138 -7.96 -0.10 -6.86
N ALA A 139 -8.29 -1.03 -5.96
CA ALA A 139 -9.42 -1.95 -6.08
C ALA A 139 -10.63 -1.40 -5.32
N TRP A 140 -11.80 -2.04 -5.43
CA TRP A 140 -13.05 -1.48 -4.94
C TRP A 140 -13.71 -2.39 -3.91
N HIS A 141 -14.14 -1.82 -2.79
CA HIS A 141 -14.95 -2.48 -1.76
C HIS A 141 -16.38 -1.98 -1.88
N LEU A 142 -17.25 -2.81 -2.46
CA LEU A 142 -18.65 -2.48 -2.66
C LEU A 142 -19.40 -2.72 -1.35
N GLU A 143 -19.80 -1.62 -0.71
CA GLU A 143 -20.43 -1.61 0.61
C GLU A 143 -21.92 -1.96 0.54
N PRO A 144 -22.56 -2.39 1.64
CA PRO A 144 -23.95 -2.80 1.68
C PRO A 144 -24.88 -1.58 1.77
N TYR A 145 -24.81 -0.70 0.77
CA TYR A 145 -25.72 0.44 0.68
C TYR A 145 -27.17 -0.02 0.60
N ALA A 146 -28.09 0.85 1.04
CA ALA A 146 -29.50 0.52 1.13
C ALA A 146 -30.07 0.13 -0.24
N GLY A 147 -30.65 -1.07 -0.32
CA GLY A 147 -31.26 -1.57 -1.56
C GLY A 147 -30.29 -2.20 -2.56
N ARG A 148 -29.02 -2.44 -2.20
CA ARG A 148 -28.08 -3.17 -3.07
C ARG A 148 -28.63 -4.55 -3.45
N THR A 149 -28.53 -4.90 -4.72
CA THR A 149 -28.91 -6.20 -5.30
C THR A 149 -27.78 -6.72 -6.18
N ALA A 150 -27.83 -8.00 -6.60
CA ALA A 150 -26.86 -8.53 -7.55
C ALA A 150 -26.85 -7.76 -8.89
N ALA A 151 -28.03 -7.34 -9.37
CA ALA A 151 -28.15 -6.55 -10.59
C ALA A 151 -27.59 -5.13 -10.41
N SER A 152 -27.83 -4.48 -9.28
CA SER A 152 -27.24 -3.16 -9.02
C SER A 152 -25.73 -3.25 -8.85
N THR A 153 -25.20 -4.31 -8.24
CA THR A 153 -23.74 -4.55 -8.18
C THR A 153 -23.10 -4.67 -9.56
N VAL A 154 -23.77 -5.31 -10.53
CA VAL A 154 -23.32 -5.33 -11.93
C VAL A 154 -23.30 -3.92 -12.53
N ALA A 155 -24.35 -3.13 -12.30
CA ALA A 155 -24.42 -1.74 -12.75
C ALA A 155 -23.32 -0.88 -12.11
N ASP A 156 -23.06 -1.05 -10.81
CA ASP A 156 -22.00 -0.35 -10.08
C ASP A 156 -20.62 -0.66 -10.66
N ILE A 157 -20.34 -1.94 -10.94
CA ILE A 157 -19.09 -2.37 -11.59
C ILE A 157 -18.95 -1.71 -12.97
N ALA A 158 -20.03 -1.64 -13.76
CA ALA A 158 -20.02 -0.97 -15.05
C ALA A 158 -19.76 0.55 -14.91
N TYR A 159 -20.44 1.21 -13.96
CA TYR A 159 -20.23 2.62 -13.65
C TYR A 159 -18.79 2.89 -13.25
N ILE A 160 -18.25 2.16 -12.27
CA ILE A 160 -16.88 2.32 -11.77
C ILE A 160 -15.85 2.13 -12.90
N ASN A 161 -16.01 1.08 -13.72
CA ASN A 161 -15.13 0.86 -14.86
C ASN A 161 -15.22 1.99 -15.89
N SER A 162 -16.42 2.47 -16.20
CA SER A 162 -16.60 3.58 -17.16
C SER A 162 -16.04 4.89 -16.64
N ARG A 163 -16.25 5.19 -15.36
CA ARG A 163 -15.95 6.49 -14.76
C ARG A 163 -14.49 6.62 -14.35
N TYR A 164 -13.87 5.52 -13.90
CA TYR A 164 -12.55 5.51 -13.27
C TYR A 164 -11.56 4.55 -13.93
N GLY A 165 -12.02 3.63 -14.80
CA GLY A 165 -11.21 2.55 -15.36
C GLY A 165 -10.05 2.96 -16.27
N SER A 166 -10.01 4.24 -16.69
CA SER A 166 -8.89 4.84 -17.44
C SER A 166 -7.79 5.39 -16.54
N SER A 167 -7.99 5.45 -15.22
CA SER A 167 -6.97 5.93 -14.30
C SER A 167 -5.74 4.99 -14.32
N PRO A 168 -4.51 5.53 -14.35
CA PRO A 168 -3.29 4.74 -14.17
C PRO A 168 -3.23 3.99 -12.82
N ALA A 169 -3.99 4.45 -11.83
CA ALA A 169 -4.10 3.81 -10.52
C ALA A 169 -5.21 2.75 -10.45
N PHE A 170 -6.10 2.64 -11.45
CA PHE A 170 -7.13 1.60 -11.42
C PHE A 170 -6.47 0.22 -11.41
N TYR A 171 -6.74 -0.59 -10.37
CA TYR A 171 -6.11 -1.90 -10.24
C TYR A 171 -6.63 -2.85 -11.31
N ARG A 172 -5.70 -3.50 -12.00
CA ARG A 172 -5.95 -4.58 -12.95
C ARG A 172 -4.96 -5.68 -12.65
N ASP A 173 -5.47 -6.88 -12.39
CA ASP A 173 -4.62 -8.00 -12.09
C ASP A 173 -4.08 -8.64 -13.39
N ALA A 174 -2.77 -8.58 -13.58
CA ALA A 174 -2.12 -9.11 -14.79
C ALA A 174 -2.21 -10.64 -14.88
N GLY A 175 -2.13 -11.34 -13.73
CA GLY A 175 -2.23 -12.80 -13.65
C GLY A 175 -3.60 -13.36 -14.05
N HIS A 176 -4.64 -12.53 -13.99
CA HIS A 176 -6.02 -12.89 -14.28
C HIS A 176 -6.60 -12.06 -15.44
N GLY A 177 -5.79 -11.74 -16.43
CA GLY A 177 -6.24 -11.18 -17.72
C GLY A 177 -6.52 -9.68 -17.71
N GLY A 178 -5.89 -8.91 -16.82
CA GLY A 178 -6.07 -7.46 -16.71
C GLY A 178 -7.44 -7.04 -16.17
N ARG A 179 -8.12 -7.96 -15.45
CA ARG A 179 -9.44 -7.73 -14.87
C ARG A 179 -9.34 -6.85 -13.62
N GLY A 180 -10.32 -5.97 -13.43
CA GLY A 180 -10.45 -5.16 -12.21
C GLY A 180 -10.95 -6.00 -11.03
N ALA A 181 -10.58 -5.64 -9.80
CA ALA A 181 -10.98 -6.38 -8.59
C ALA A 181 -12.03 -5.62 -7.77
N PHE A 182 -13.07 -6.35 -7.36
CA PHE A 182 -14.23 -5.85 -6.62
C PHE A 182 -14.55 -6.79 -5.46
N TYR A 183 -14.49 -6.28 -4.23
CA TYR A 183 -14.80 -6.99 -3.00
C TYR A 183 -16.23 -6.66 -2.60
N VAL A 184 -17.11 -7.65 -2.47
CA VAL A 184 -18.51 -7.41 -2.07
C VAL A 184 -18.64 -7.63 -0.57
N PHE A 185 -18.78 -6.55 0.20
CA PHE A 185 -18.98 -6.63 1.66
C PHE A 185 -20.37 -7.18 1.97
N GLU A 186 -20.50 -8.01 2.99
CA GLU A 186 -21.75 -8.70 3.38
C GLU A 186 -22.44 -9.44 2.20
N SER A 187 -21.64 -10.06 1.32
CA SER A 187 -22.15 -10.74 0.12
C SER A 187 -23.25 -11.79 0.39
N LEU A 188 -23.26 -12.39 1.59
CA LEU A 188 -24.23 -13.42 2.00
C LEU A 188 -25.63 -12.87 2.29
N ARG A 189 -25.83 -11.54 2.32
CA ARG A 189 -27.16 -10.92 2.45
C ARG A 189 -28.03 -11.10 1.21
N ILE A 190 -27.41 -11.40 0.06
CA ILE A 190 -28.09 -11.67 -1.20
C ILE A 190 -27.92 -13.15 -1.51
N ALA A 191 -29.04 -13.84 -1.76
CA ALA A 191 -29.06 -15.29 -1.96
C ALA A 191 -28.65 -15.70 -3.39
N ASP A 192 -29.04 -14.91 -4.39
CA ASP A 192 -28.79 -15.19 -5.81
C ASP A 192 -27.88 -14.11 -6.41
N TRP A 193 -26.73 -14.57 -6.91
CA TRP A 193 -25.70 -13.74 -7.53
C TRP A 193 -25.54 -14.03 -9.03
N SER A 194 -26.50 -14.72 -9.67
CA SER A 194 -26.45 -15.08 -11.09
C SER A 194 -26.24 -13.89 -12.04
N ALA A 195 -26.67 -12.68 -11.64
CA ALA A 195 -26.40 -11.47 -12.41
C ALA A 195 -24.89 -11.21 -12.62
N LEU A 196 -24.01 -11.62 -11.70
CA LEU A 196 -22.56 -11.41 -11.81
C LEU A 196 -21.92 -12.11 -13.01
N ASP A 197 -22.59 -13.12 -13.59
CA ASP A 197 -22.13 -13.79 -14.81
C ASP A 197 -21.94 -12.78 -15.97
N GLN A 198 -22.65 -11.65 -15.95
CA GLN A 198 -22.53 -10.56 -16.93
C GLN A 198 -21.16 -9.85 -16.89
N VAL A 199 -20.47 -9.85 -15.74
CA VAL A 199 -19.20 -9.10 -15.54
C VAL A 199 -18.00 -10.01 -15.28
N ARG A 200 -18.22 -11.30 -15.00
CA ARG A 200 -17.17 -12.25 -14.60
C ARG A 200 -16.05 -12.42 -15.63
N ALA A 201 -16.34 -12.21 -16.91
CA ALA A 201 -15.33 -12.24 -17.98
C ALA A 201 -14.32 -11.08 -17.91
N HIS A 202 -14.69 -9.95 -17.29
CA HIS A 202 -13.89 -8.71 -17.32
C HIS A 202 -13.58 -8.16 -15.92
N SER A 203 -14.17 -8.72 -14.87
CA SER A 203 -13.98 -8.34 -13.47
C SER A 203 -13.78 -9.57 -12.58
N ILE A 204 -12.97 -9.40 -11.54
CA ILE A 204 -12.80 -10.36 -10.45
C ILE A 204 -13.67 -9.86 -9.30
N VAL A 205 -14.81 -10.52 -9.07
CA VAL A 205 -15.73 -10.19 -7.98
C VAL A 205 -15.54 -11.19 -6.85
N LEU A 206 -15.24 -10.73 -5.64
CA LEU A 206 -14.95 -11.58 -4.48
C LEU A 206 -16.12 -11.58 -3.49
N ALA A 207 -16.50 -12.77 -3.04
CA ALA A 207 -17.47 -12.97 -1.97
C ALA A 207 -16.78 -12.95 -0.59
N GLN A 208 -17.40 -12.31 0.39
CA GLN A 208 -16.97 -12.35 1.79
C GLN A 208 -17.45 -13.64 2.45
N THR A 209 -16.70 -14.73 2.33
CA THR A 209 -17.06 -16.04 2.89
C THR A 209 -15.91 -17.05 2.80
N THR A 210 -15.97 -18.10 3.62
CA THR A 210 -15.23 -19.36 3.44
C THR A 210 -16.13 -20.53 3.03
N ASP A 211 -17.44 -20.32 2.98
CA ASP A 211 -18.43 -21.30 2.52
C ASP A 211 -18.40 -21.40 0.98
N THR A 212 -17.79 -22.47 0.49
CA THR A 212 -17.60 -22.75 -0.93
C THR A 212 -18.91 -23.01 -1.69
N THR A 213 -20.02 -23.22 -0.98
CA THR A 213 -21.35 -23.39 -1.60
C THR A 213 -21.99 -22.07 -2.00
N LYS A 214 -21.43 -20.93 -1.57
CA LYS A 214 -22.02 -19.58 -1.76
C LYS A 214 -21.34 -18.76 -2.86
N VAL A 215 -20.45 -19.36 -3.65
CA VAL A 215 -19.51 -18.61 -4.51
C VAL A 215 -19.60 -18.96 -6.00
N ALA A 216 -20.66 -19.65 -6.42
CA ALA A 216 -20.82 -20.15 -7.79
C ALA A 216 -20.61 -19.07 -8.89
N HIS A 217 -21.11 -17.86 -8.66
CA HIS A 217 -21.04 -16.75 -9.63
C HIS A 217 -19.88 -15.77 -9.40
N PHE A 218 -19.06 -16.02 -8.36
CA PHE A 218 -17.95 -15.15 -8.02
C PHE A 218 -16.66 -15.53 -8.75
N GLY A 219 -15.71 -14.58 -8.77
CA GLY A 219 -14.33 -14.77 -9.20
C GLY A 219 -13.40 -15.22 -8.06
N GLY A 220 -13.88 -15.25 -6.82
CA GLY A 220 -13.09 -15.66 -5.65
C GLY A 220 -13.73 -15.34 -4.31
N MET A 221 -12.92 -15.48 -3.26
CA MET A 221 -13.31 -15.36 -1.86
C MET A 221 -12.32 -14.52 -1.05
N TYR A 222 -12.84 -13.81 -0.04
CA TYR A 222 -12.08 -13.13 1.01
C TYR A 222 -12.84 -13.22 2.35
N THR A 223 -12.22 -12.83 3.48
CA THR A 223 -12.82 -13.02 4.82
C THR A 223 -13.20 -11.73 5.54
N TYR A 224 -12.52 -10.61 5.27
CA TYR A 224 -12.60 -9.31 5.96
C TYR A 224 -12.22 -9.34 7.45
N ASP A 225 -12.85 -10.21 8.24
CA ASP A 225 -12.79 -10.21 9.69
C ASP A 225 -11.39 -10.57 10.26
N ALA A 226 -10.78 -9.62 10.97
CA ALA A 226 -9.51 -9.80 11.67
C ALA A 226 -9.63 -10.78 12.86
N ILE A 227 -10.75 -10.78 13.58
CA ILE A 227 -10.99 -11.69 14.71
C ILE A 227 -10.98 -13.14 14.20
N ALA A 228 -11.66 -13.40 13.08
CA ALA A 228 -11.64 -14.71 12.45
C ALA A 228 -10.23 -15.07 11.93
N GLY A 229 -9.44 -14.09 11.45
CA GLY A 229 -8.06 -14.31 10.99
C GLY A 229 -7.15 -14.99 12.02
N ALA A 230 -7.34 -14.66 13.31
CA ALA A 230 -6.57 -15.26 14.40
C ALA A 230 -6.76 -16.78 14.53
N THR A 231 -7.93 -17.31 14.14
CA THR A 231 -8.25 -18.74 14.17
C THR A 231 -8.35 -19.38 12.78
N ALA A 232 -8.34 -18.58 11.71
CA ALA A 232 -8.38 -18.96 10.31
C ALA A 232 -9.42 -20.06 9.96
N PRO A 233 -10.70 -19.91 10.37
CA PRO A 233 -11.69 -20.95 10.23
C PRO A 233 -12.01 -21.23 8.76
N GLY A 234 -11.81 -22.47 8.32
CA GLY A 234 -12.14 -22.91 6.96
C GLY A 234 -11.21 -22.37 5.86
N TRP A 235 -10.15 -21.63 6.20
CA TRP A 235 -9.27 -20.99 5.21
C TRP A 235 -8.62 -22.01 4.28
N LYS A 236 -8.18 -23.16 4.81
CA LYS A 236 -7.53 -24.22 4.01
C LYS A 236 -8.49 -24.78 2.96
N GLN A 237 -9.74 -25.02 3.36
CA GLN A 237 -10.78 -25.52 2.47
C GLN A 237 -11.12 -24.49 1.39
N ALA A 238 -11.26 -23.22 1.76
CA ALA A 238 -11.51 -22.12 0.83
C ALA A 238 -10.35 -21.97 -0.18
N SER A 239 -9.10 -22.02 0.29
CA SER A 239 -7.91 -21.98 -0.56
C SER A 239 -7.85 -23.13 -1.56
N ASP A 240 -8.03 -24.37 -1.09
CA ASP A 240 -8.01 -25.55 -1.96
C ASP A 240 -9.13 -25.49 -3.01
N PHE A 241 -10.33 -25.07 -2.61
CA PHE A 241 -11.46 -24.90 -3.50
C PHE A 241 -11.18 -23.82 -4.55
N CYS A 242 -10.70 -22.65 -4.14
CA CYS A 242 -10.36 -21.57 -5.07
C CYS A 242 -9.32 -22.05 -6.09
N ARG A 243 -8.24 -22.68 -5.61
CA ARG A 243 -7.17 -23.22 -6.47
C ARG A 243 -7.70 -24.26 -7.46
N ALA A 244 -8.56 -25.18 -7.01
CA ALA A 244 -9.13 -26.22 -7.86
C ALA A 244 -10.07 -25.66 -8.94
N ASN A 245 -10.64 -24.47 -8.73
CA ASN A 245 -11.63 -23.86 -9.62
C ASN A 245 -11.10 -22.61 -10.35
N GLY A 246 -9.79 -22.31 -10.25
CA GLY A 246 -9.19 -21.13 -10.88
C GLY A 246 -9.76 -19.80 -10.34
N LEU A 247 -10.18 -19.79 -9.08
CA LEU A 247 -10.69 -18.60 -8.39
C LEU A 247 -9.61 -17.97 -7.53
N VAL A 248 -9.78 -16.67 -7.24
CA VAL A 248 -8.91 -15.92 -6.34
C VAL A 248 -9.21 -16.28 -4.88
N TRP A 249 -8.18 -16.56 -4.10
CA TRP A 249 -8.27 -16.63 -2.63
C TRP A 249 -7.51 -15.46 -2.01
N ALA A 250 -8.21 -14.63 -1.25
CA ALA A 250 -7.68 -13.43 -0.60
C ALA A 250 -8.02 -13.40 0.91
N PRO A 251 -7.40 -14.26 1.76
CA PRO A 251 -7.62 -14.21 3.20
C PRO A 251 -7.31 -12.82 3.75
N SER A 252 -8.09 -12.39 4.74
CA SER A 252 -7.93 -11.08 5.38
C SER A 252 -7.26 -11.24 6.73
N VAL A 253 -6.20 -10.47 6.96
CA VAL A 253 -5.45 -10.39 8.23
C VAL A 253 -5.61 -9.01 8.87
N GLY A 254 -5.50 -8.89 10.18
CA GLY A 254 -5.58 -7.60 10.87
C GLY A 254 -4.68 -7.52 12.11
N PRO A 255 -4.29 -6.30 12.53
CA PRO A 255 -3.39 -6.14 13.67
C PRO A 255 -4.09 -6.28 15.03
N GLY A 256 -5.42 -6.22 15.06
CA GLY A 256 -6.30 -6.33 16.22
C GLY A 256 -7.68 -5.73 15.93
N TYR A 257 -8.55 -5.72 16.94
CA TYR A 257 -9.90 -5.17 16.87
C TYR A 257 -10.32 -4.59 18.23
N VAL A 258 -10.81 -3.35 18.24
CA VAL A 258 -11.43 -2.68 19.41
C VAL A 258 -12.30 -1.52 18.92
N ASP A 259 -13.57 -1.50 19.31
CA ASP A 259 -14.55 -0.51 18.85
C ASP A 259 -15.35 0.17 19.97
N ASP A 260 -14.93 -0.03 21.23
CA ASP A 260 -15.66 0.41 22.43
C ASP A 260 -16.01 1.90 22.41
N ARG A 261 -15.12 2.76 21.88
CA ARG A 261 -15.38 4.20 21.77
C ARG A 261 -16.33 4.55 20.63
N ALA A 262 -16.19 3.88 19.49
CA ALA A 262 -17.03 4.17 18.33
C ALA A 262 -18.46 3.64 18.50
N VAL A 263 -18.61 2.49 19.17
CA VAL A 263 -19.89 1.82 19.37
C VAL A 263 -20.06 1.45 20.85
N PRO A 264 -20.35 2.43 21.73
CA PRO A 264 -20.48 2.17 23.16
C PRO A 264 -21.51 1.08 23.47
N GLY A 265 -21.09 0.07 24.23
CA GLY A 265 -21.92 -1.07 24.61
C GLY A 265 -22.02 -2.16 23.55
N ASN A 266 -21.20 -2.12 22.50
CA ASN A 266 -21.05 -3.26 21.61
C ASN A 266 -20.49 -4.49 22.36
N THR A 267 -20.86 -5.68 21.90
CA THR A 267 -20.45 -6.96 22.51
C THR A 267 -19.55 -7.78 21.59
N THR A 268 -19.10 -7.20 20.47
CA THR A 268 -18.11 -7.84 19.60
C THR A 268 -16.82 -8.10 20.39
N PRO A 269 -16.25 -9.31 20.34
CA PRO A 269 -15.02 -9.60 21.08
C PRO A 269 -13.86 -8.70 20.65
N THR A 270 -13.15 -8.13 21.62
CA THR A 270 -11.88 -7.44 21.39
C THR A 270 -10.80 -8.45 20.98
N LEU A 271 -10.00 -8.09 19.98
CA LEU A 271 -8.77 -8.79 19.64
C LEU A 271 -7.59 -7.86 19.94
N GLY A 272 -6.89 -8.11 21.06
CA GLY A 272 -5.73 -7.33 21.44
C GLY A 272 -4.59 -7.48 20.43
N ARG A 273 -3.80 -6.41 20.23
CA ARG A 273 -2.67 -6.44 19.29
C ARG A 273 -1.45 -7.20 19.82
N ASP A 274 -1.37 -7.43 21.13
CA ASP A 274 -0.29 -8.11 21.86
C ASP A 274 1.12 -7.72 21.40
N ASN A 275 1.41 -6.41 21.40
CA ASN A 275 2.68 -5.84 20.92
C ASN A 275 3.09 -6.31 19.50
N GLY A 276 2.11 -6.69 18.68
CA GLY A 276 2.30 -7.16 17.31
C GLY A 276 2.25 -8.68 17.12
N ALA A 277 2.19 -9.48 18.19
CA ALA A 277 2.14 -10.94 18.11
C ALA A 277 0.87 -11.45 17.40
N THR A 278 -0.26 -10.79 17.63
CA THR A 278 -1.54 -11.08 16.94
C THR A 278 -1.42 -10.92 15.44
N TYR A 279 -0.90 -9.77 14.98
CA TYR A 279 -0.76 -9.52 13.55
C TYR A 279 0.14 -10.54 12.87
N ASP A 280 1.23 -10.93 13.55
CA ASP A 280 2.15 -11.94 13.06
C ASP A 280 1.53 -13.33 13.01
N LEU A 281 0.66 -13.66 13.97
CA LEU A 281 -0.08 -14.92 13.96
C LEU A 281 -0.99 -15.00 12.73
N GLU A 282 -1.74 -13.94 12.44
CA GLU A 282 -2.65 -13.93 11.30
C GLU A 282 -1.93 -14.04 9.96
N TRP A 283 -0.81 -13.33 9.79
CA TRP A 283 0.03 -13.50 8.61
C TRP A 283 0.61 -14.91 8.48
N ARG A 284 1.09 -15.51 9.59
CA ARG A 284 1.52 -16.91 9.57
C ARG A 284 0.37 -17.83 9.20
N ASN A 285 -0.83 -17.61 9.72
CA ASN A 285 -2.01 -18.40 9.38
C ASN A 285 -2.34 -18.29 7.90
N ALA A 286 -2.30 -17.08 7.31
CA ALA A 286 -2.56 -16.84 5.90
C ALA A 286 -1.55 -17.54 4.98
N LEU A 287 -0.27 -17.53 5.35
CA LEU A 287 0.81 -18.02 4.51
C LEU A 287 1.15 -19.50 4.75
N ALA A 288 0.76 -20.08 5.88
CA ALA A 288 1.05 -21.47 6.19
C ALA A 288 0.19 -22.41 5.32
N PRO A 289 0.81 -23.37 4.59
CA PRO A 289 0.09 -24.30 3.72
C PRO A 289 -0.98 -25.14 4.43
N ALA A 290 -0.81 -25.40 5.73
CA ALA A 290 -1.74 -26.19 6.52
C ALA A 290 -3.03 -25.43 6.92
N THR A 291 -2.97 -24.11 7.00
CA THR A 291 -4.07 -23.26 7.49
C THR A 291 -4.62 -22.35 6.39
N GLY A 292 -3.79 -21.50 5.80
CA GLY A 292 -4.19 -20.52 4.78
C GLY A 292 -4.07 -21.05 3.36
N GLY A 293 -3.36 -22.18 3.19
CA GLY A 293 -3.12 -22.82 1.90
C GLY A 293 -2.11 -22.03 1.06
N SER A 294 -2.46 -21.75 -0.19
CA SER A 294 -1.65 -20.92 -1.09
C SER A 294 -2.48 -19.73 -1.55
N PRO A 295 -2.51 -18.63 -0.78
CA PRO A 295 -3.26 -17.43 -1.15
C PRO A 295 -2.80 -16.88 -2.51
N THR A 296 -3.78 -16.41 -3.28
CA THR A 296 -3.56 -15.64 -4.51
C THR A 296 -3.16 -14.22 -4.12
N TRP A 297 -3.95 -13.62 -3.24
CA TRP A 297 -3.71 -12.30 -2.65
C TRP A 297 -3.74 -12.41 -1.12
N VAL A 298 -3.24 -11.40 -0.42
CA VAL A 298 -3.55 -11.21 1.01
C VAL A 298 -4.22 -9.86 1.16
N SER A 299 -5.38 -9.83 1.81
CA SER A 299 -6.03 -8.58 2.17
C SER A 299 -5.73 -8.23 3.63
N VAL A 300 -5.67 -6.95 3.96
CA VAL A 300 -5.42 -6.47 5.32
C VAL A 300 -6.55 -5.57 5.78
N THR A 301 -7.16 -5.93 6.89
CA THR A 301 -8.19 -5.19 7.60
C THR A 301 -7.54 -4.54 8.81
N SER A 302 -7.13 -3.27 8.75
CA SER A 302 -7.34 -2.29 7.66
C SER A 302 -6.20 -1.27 7.59
N PHE A 303 -6.15 -0.45 6.53
CA PHE A 303 -5.32 0.74 6.58
C PHE A 303 -5.83 1.71 7.66
N ASN A 304 -7.09 2.17 7.57
CA ASN A 304 -7.61 3.27 8.38
C ASN A 304 -9.08 3.12 8.84
N GLU A 305 -9.55 1.92 9.17
CA GLU A 305 -10.82 1.74 9.90
C GLU A 305 -10.64 2.09 11.39
N TRP A 306 -10.61 3.39 11.70
CA TRP A 306 -10.33 3.90 13.04
C TRP A 306 -11.37 3.47 14.07
N HIS A 307 -12.63 3.34 13.64
CA HIS A 307 -13.74 2.99 14.53
C HIS A 307 -13.62 1.58 15.10
N GLU A 308 -13.03 0.65 14.35
CA GLU A 308 -12.85 -0.75 14.76
C GLU A 308 -11.45 -1.04 15.30
N GLY A 309 -10.59 -0.02 15.37
CA GLY A 309 -9.25 -0.17 15.94
C GLY A 309 -8.37 -1.16 15.17
N SER A 310 -8.71 -1.50 13.92
CA SER A 310 -7.99 -2.45 13.05
C SER A 310 -6.88 -1.80 12.21
N ILE A 311 -6.58 -0.54 12.51
CA ILE A 311 -5.73 0.34 11.68
C ILE A 311 -4.24 -0.06 11.60
N LEU A 312 -3.67 0.06 10.41
CA LEU A 312 -2.22 0.12 10.17
C LEU A 312 -1.70 1.57 10.13
N GLU A 313 -2.58 2.53 9.81
CA GLU A 313 -2.27 3.95 9.75
C GLU A 313 -1.59 4.40 11.07
N PRO A 314 -0.58 5.28 11.03
CA PRO A 314 0.09 5.68 12.25
C PRO A 314 -0.83 6.32 13.30
N ALA A 315 -0.87 5.71 14.47
CA ALA A 315 -1.49 6.28 15.67
C ALA A 315 -0.51 7.22 16.37
N SER A 316 -1.00 8.36 16.85
CA SER A 316 -0.19 9.34 17.60
C SER A 316 0.35 8.71 18.89
N SER A 317 1.66 8.85 19.10
CA SER A 317 2.32 8.48 20.36
C SER A 317 2.09 9.49 21.49
N THR A 318 1.58 10.67 21.16
CA THR A 318 1.18 11.73 22.10
C THR A 318 -0.24 12.21 21.76
N PRO A 319 -1.26 11.35 21.97
CA PRO A 319 -2.64 11.71 21.66
C PRO A 319 -3.17 12.78 22.65
N PRO A 320 -4.30 13.45 22.34
CA PRO A 320 -4.93 14.37 23.27
C PRO A 320 -5.16 13.73 24.65
N ALA A 321 -4.80 14.47 25.71
CA ALA A 321 -4.94 13.99 27.08
C ALA A 321 -6.42 13.91 27.49
N GLY A 322 -6.74 13.01 28.44
CA GLY A 322 -8.06 12.93 29.07
C GLY A 322 -9.05 11.94 28.43
N SER A 323 -8.73 11.37 27.25
CA SER A 323 -9.63 10.42 26.55
C SER A 323 -9.16 8.96 26.58
N GLY A 324 -8.01 8.66 27.20
CA GLY A 324 -7.53 7.29 27.38
C GLY A 324 -7.16 6.55 26.10
N TYR A 325 -6.80 7.26 25.03
CA TYR A 325 -6.41 6.65 23.76
C TYR A 325 -5.29 5.63 23.92
N GLN A 326 -5.44 4.50 23.24
CA GLN A 326 -4.38 3.52 23.05
C GLN A 326 -3.32 4.07 22.09
N THR A 327 -2.10 3.57 22.22
CA THR A 327 -0.99 3.87 21.32
C THR A 327 -0.33 2.57 20.86
N PHE A 328 0.60 2.67 19.93
CA PHE A 328 1.41 1.52 19.51
C PHE A 328 2.63 1.27 20.38
N ALA A 329 2.76 1.95 21.53
CA ALA A 329 3.89 1.73 22.43
C ALA A 329 4.01 0.25 22.84
N GLY A 330 5.21 -0.30 22.70
CA GLY A 330 5.51 -1.72 22.91
C GLY A 330 5.48 -2.57 21.64
N ALA A 331 4.78 -2.14 20.57
CA ALA A 331 4.68 -2.90 19.33
C ALA A 331 6.07 -3.17 18.73
N TYR A 332 6.41 -4.46 18.61
CA TYR A 332 7.72 -4.94 18.15
C TYR A 332 8.91 -4.28 18.90
N GLY A 333 8.73 -4.00 20.19
CA GLY A 333 9.74 -3.37 21.05
C GLY A 333 9.95 -1.87 20.83
N LYS A 334 9.09 -1.21 20.04
CA LYS A 334 9.19 0.22 19.73
C LYS A 334 8.46 1.07 20.76
N THR A 335 8.88 2.32 20.93
CA THR A 335 8.26 3.28 21.84
C THR A 335 8.21 4.68 21.20
N GLY A 336 7.42 5.58 21.78
CA GLY A 336 7.32 6.97 21.31
C GLY A 336 6.97 7.06 19.82
N THR A 337 7.60 8.00 19.12
CA THR A 337 7.37 8.23 17.68
C THR A 337 7.75 7.03 16.81
N ASP A 338 8.68 6.19 17.25
CA ASP A 338 9.11 5.01 16.48
C ASP A 338 8.03 3.93 16.43
N ALA A 339 7.16 3.89 17.44
CA ALA A 339 6.04 2.96 17.51
C ALA A 339 4.89 3.34 16.56
N GLU A 340 4.74 4.63 16.22
CA GLU A 340 3.61 5.11 15.39
C GLU A 340 3.55 4.38 14.04
N THR A 341 4.68 3.99 13.47
CA THR A 341 4.73 3.31 12.17
C THR A 341 5.00 1.80 12.27
N ALA A 342 4.93 1.22 13.46
CA ALA A 342 5.33 -0.15 13.73
C ALA A 342 4.58 -1.19 12.87
N TYR A 343 3.27 -1.01 12.70
CA TYR A 343 2.45 -1.92 11.91
C TYR A 343 2.70 -1.80 10.40
N LEU A 344 2.96 -0.60 9.88
CA LEU A 344 3.40 -0.43 8.49
C LEU A 344 4.73 -1.17 8.23
N ASP A 345 5.70 -0.99 9.13
CA ASP A 345 7.01 -1.67 9.01
C ASP A 345 6.86 -3.19 9.08
N ARG A 346 5.91 -3.69 9.89
CA ARG A 346 5.63 -5.12 9.95
C ARG A 346 4.89 -5.64 8.73
N THR A 347 3.93 -4.89 8.18
CA THR A 347 3.29 -5.25 6.91
C THR A 347 4.35 -5.42 5.82
N ARG A 348 5.37 -4.55 5.76
CA ARG A 348 6.47 -4.69 4.79
C ARG A 348 7.23 -6.00 4.95
N HIS A 349 7.52 -6.37 6.21
CA HIS A 349 8.17 -7.65 6.48
C HIS A 349 7.35 -8.81 5.91
N TRP A 350 6.04 -8.83 6.14
CA TRP A 350 5.16 -9.89 5.67
C TRP A 350 4.91 -9.87 4.16
N VAL A 351 4.78 -8.70 3.55
CA VAL A 351 4.76 -8.55 2.08
C VAL A 351 6.02 -9.18 1.48
N THR A 352 7.19 -8.92 2.07
CA THR A 352 8.47 -9.52 1.63
C THR A 352 8.45 -11.05 1.75
N GLN A 353 7.89 -11.59 2.85
CA GLN A 353 7.77 -13.04 3.01
C GLN A 353 6.79 -13.65 2.00
N PHE A 354 5.70 -12.96 1.69
CA PHE A 354 4.66 -13.46 0.79
C PHE A 354 5.09 -13.47 -0.67
N THR A 355 5.71 -12.37 -1.10
CA THR A 355 6.11 -12.14 -2.50
C THR A 355 7.44 -12.79 -2.84
N GLY A 356 8.33 -12.97 -1.86
CA GLY A 356 9.75 -13.24 -2.11
C GLY A 356 10.50 -12.03 -2.65
N GLU A 357 9.80 -10.96 -3.03
CA GLU A 357 10.36 -9.67 -3.39
C GLU A 357 10.81 -8.97 -2.12
N VAL A 358 12.12 -8.80 -1.97
CA VAL A 358 12.65 -7.82 -1.02
C VAL A 358 12.41 -6.44 -1.61
N ALA A 359 11.20 -5.89 -1.40
CA ALA A 359 10.99 -4.45 -1.56
C ALA A 359 12.07 -3.76 -0.72
N PRO A 360 12.92 -2.87 -1.28
CA PRO A 360 14.12 -2.46 -0.58
C PRO A 360 13.77 -1.96 0.83
N PRO A 361 14.44 -2.42 1.89
CA PRO A 361 14.20 -2.02 3.30
C PRO A 361 14.54 -0.55 3.57
N ASP A 362 14.59 0.26 2.52
CA ASP A 362 15.30 1.51 2.40
C ASP A 362 14.64 2.26 1.23
N PRO A 363 13.51 2.95 1.47
CA PRO A 363 12.81 3.67 0.41
C PRO A 363 13.72 4.75 -0.16
N ASP A 364 13.69 4.91 -1.49
CA ASP A 364 14.40 5.99 -2.15
C ASP A 364 13.81 7.34 -1.73
N LEU A 365 14.59 8.10 -0.97
CA LEU A 365 14.22 9.40 -0.43
C LEU A 365 14.16 10.48 -1.51
N ALA A 366 14.77 10.25 -2.68
CA ALA A 366 14.81 11.20 -3.79
C ALA A 366 13.66 11.03 -4.79
N ALA A 367 12.97 9.87 -4.79
CA ALA A 367 11.92 9.55 -5.75
C ALA A 367 10.79 10.59 -5.74
N GLY A 368 10.49 11.17 -6.91
CA GLY A 368 9.43 12.17 -7.11
C GLY A 368 9.64 13.50 -6.37
N LYS A 369 10.82 13.74 -5.78
CA LYS A 369 11.14 14.98 -5.07
C LYS A 369 11.54 16.11 -6.01
N ALA A 370 11.50 17.35 -5.51
CA ALA A 370 12.02 18.50 -6.24
C ALA A 370 13.51 18.30 -6.55
N ILE A 371 13.84 18.34 -7.84
CA ILE A 371 15.20 18.16 -8.35
C ILE A 371 15.54 19.28 -9.33
N THR A 372 16.75 19.82 -9.22
CA THR A 372 17.23 20.92 -10.06
C THR A 372 18.63 20.62 -10.56
N ALA A 373 18.99 21.12 -11.74
CA ALA A 373 20.32 20.95 -12.30
C ALA A 373 20.90 22.31 -12.72
N SER A 374 22.23 22.41 -12.77
CA SER A 374 22.92 23.63 -13.24
C SER A 374 22.61 23.96 -14.69
N SER A 375 22.36 22.94 -15.52
CA SER A 375 21.94 23.09 -16.90
C SER A 375 21.29 21.81 -17.41
N HIS A 376 20.68 21.87 -18.58
CA HIS A 376 20.28 20.69 -19.34
C HIS A 376 20.31 20.97 -20.85
N THR A 377 20.41 19.90 -21.65
CA THR A 377 20.31 19.96 -23.11
C THR A 377 18.94 19.47 -23.57
N GLY A 378 18.23 20.25 -24.38
CA GLY A 378 16.97 19.83 -25.01
C GLY A 378 15.90 19.40 -24.00
N GLY A 379 15.24 18.26 -24.26
CA GLY A 379 14.21 17.69 -23.39
C GLY A 379 14.71 16.88 -22.19
N TYR A 380 16.02 16.81 -21.96
CA TYR A 380 16.65 15.96 -20.93
C TYR A 380 16.79 16.69 -19.60
N GLY A 381 15.66 17.14 -19.04
CA GLY A 381 15.60 17.93 -17.80
C GLY A 381 15.89 17.13 -16.53
N ALA A 382 16.10 17.84 -15.42
CA ALA A 382 16.51 17.24 -14.14
C ALA A 382 15.49 16.23 -13.56
N ALA A 383 14.18 16.43 -13.83
CA ALA A 383 13.12 15.54 -13.35
C ALA A 383 13.24 14.10 -13.85
N ALA A 384 13.91 13.90 -15.00
CA ALA A 384 14.20 12.59 -15.55
C ALA A 384 15.26 11.80 -14.75
N ALA A 385 15.83 12.37 -13.68
CA ALA A 385 16.80 11.71 -12.83
C ALA A 385 16.20 11.21 -11.50
N ASN A 386 14.88 11.33 -11.30
CA ASN A 386 14.20 10.78 -10.11
C ASN A 386 12.72 10.44 -10.35
N ASP A 387 12.35 10.18 -11.62
CA ASP A 387 11.00 9.83 -12.05
C ASP A 387 10.69 8.32 -11.92
N GLY A 388 11.68 7.51 -11.57
CA GLY A 388 11.56 6.06 -11.45
C GLY A 388 11.62 5.32 -12.79
N ASN A 389 11.94 6.01 -13.89
CA ASN A 389 12.05 5.45 -15.22
C ASN A 389 13.50 5.45 -15.72
N THR A 390 14.15 4.29 -15.70
CA THR A 390 15.53 4.16 -16.18
C THR A 390 15.69 4.30 -17.70
N GLY A 391 14.61 4.49 -18.45
CA GLY A 391 14.65 4.79 -19.88
C GLY A 391 14.76 6.29 -20.21
N THR A 392 14.45 7.17 -19.27
CA THR A 392 14.64 8.62 -19.36
C THR A 392 15.95 9.03 -18.67
N TYR A 393 16.45 10.23 -18.95
CA TYR A 393 17.66 10.74 -18.32
C TYR A 393 17.75 12.26 -18.36
N TRP A 394 18.45 12.80 -17.36
CA TRP A 394 18.99 14.15 -17.38
C TRP A 394 20.33 14.18 -18.12
N GLU A 395 20.57 15.21 -18.92
CA GLU A 395 21.85 15.51 -19.55
C GLU A 395 22.16 16.99 -19.45
N SER A 396 23.33 17.35 -18.90
CA SER A 396 23.80 18.74 -18.82
C SER A 396 24.21 19.31 -20.19
N LEU A 397 24.50 20.61 -20.26
CA LEU A 397 25.13 21.20 -21.45
C LEU A 397 26.51 20.58 -21.73
N ASN A 398 26.77 20.30 -23.02
CA ASN A 398 28.02 19.69 -23.46
C ASN A 398 29.24 20.61 -23.26
N HIS A 399 30.37 20.02 -22.85
CA HIS A 399 31.67 20.69 -22.66
C HIS A 399 31.66 21.81 -21.60
N THR A 400 30.72 21.78 -20.66
CA THR A 400 30.56 22.83 -19.63
C THR A 400 30.83 22.35 -18.20
N PHE A 401 31.59 21.27 -18.01
CA PHE A 401 31.95 20.81 -16.66
C PHE A 401 32.67 21.91 -15.84
N PRO A 402 32.45 22.00 -14.51
CA PRO A 402 31.61 21.12 -13.70
C PRO A 402 30.12 21.39 -13.87
N GLN A 403 29.32 20.33 -13.77
CA GLN A 403 27.86 20.37 -13.79
C GLN A 403 27.31 19.72 -12.54
N SER A 404 26.11 20.12 -12.12
CA SER A 404 25.51 19.63 -10.88
C SER A 404 24.04 19.35 -11.02
N ILE A 405 23.58 18.40 -10.21
CA ILE A 405 22.17 18.08 -10.01
C ILE A 405 21.93 17.92 -8.51
N THR A 406 20.84 18.52 -8.02
CA THR A 406 20.50 18.63 -6.60
C THR A 406 19.07 18.20 -6.37
N VAL A 407 18.84 17.24 -5.48
CA VAL A 407 17.51 16.87 -4.98
C VAL A 407 17.28 17.47 -3.59
N ASP A 408 16.11 18.07 -3.38
CA ASP A 408 15.58 18.44 -2.06
C ASP A 408 14.69 17.30 -1.55
N LEU A 409 15.13 16.60 -0.50
CA LEU A 409 14.39 15.48 0.10
C LEU A 409 13.08 15.93 0.78
N GLY A 410 12.88 17.25 0.95
CA GLY A 410 11.72 17.88 1.58
C GLY A 410 11.87 18.05 3.10
N ALA A 411 12.69 17.21 3.73
CA ALA A 411 13.02 17.28 5.16
C ALA A 411 14.44 16.76 5.43
N ALA A 412 15.05 17.22 6.52
CA ALA A 412 16.33 16.69 6.97
C ALA A 412 16.20 15.21 7.33
N SER A 413 16.95 14.36 6.63
CA SER A 413 16.89 12.90 6.72
C SER A 413 18.28 12.31 6.92
N SER A 414 18.39 11.21 7.67
CA SER A 414 19.62 10.44 7.74
C SER A 414 19.87 9.73 6.40
N VAL A 415 21.04 9.95 5.80
CA VAL A 415 21.46 9.39 4.51
C VAL A 415 22.80 8.70 4.69
N GLY A 416 22.99 7.54 4.07
CA GLY A 416 24.29 6.83 4.10
C GLY A 416 24.64 6.11 2.80
N ARG A 417 23.77 6.19 1.80
CA ARG A 417 23.94 5.50 0.54
C ARG A 417 23.25 6.26 -0.59
N ILE A 418 23.92 6.32 -1.74
CA ILE A 418 23.37 6.84 -2.99
C ILE A 418 23.53 5.77 -4.06
N VAL A 419 22.52 5.60 -4.90
CA VAL A 419 22.59 4.76 -6.09
C VAL A 419 22.35 5.64 -7.31
N LEU A 420 23.29 5.61 -8.24
CA LEU A 420 23.24 6.34 -9.49
C LEU A 420 23.02 5.36 -10.63
N LYS A 421 22.19 5.71 -11.59
CA LYS A 421 21.97 4.88 -12.78
C LYS A 421 22.13 5.69 -14.06
N LEU A 422 22.55 4.99 -15.11
CA LEU A 422 22.36 5.38 -16.50
C LEU A 422 21.34 4.42 -17.14
N PRO A 423 20.76 4.76 -18.30
CA PRO A 423 19.89 3.83 -18.97
C PRO A 423 20.57 2.47 -19.23
N PRO A 424 19.88 1.35 -18.97
CA PRO A 424 20.49 0.01 -18.98
C PRO A 424 20.74 -0.51 -20.40
N SER A 425 20.24 0.17 -21.43
CA SER A 425 20.44 -0.21 -22.82
C SER A 425 21.93 -0.31 -23.15
N PRO A 426 22.38 -1.38 -23.85
CA PRO A 426 23.77 -1.51 -24.29
C PRO A 426 24.27 -0.33 -25.16
N ALA A 427 23.37 0.47 -25.75
CA ALA A 427 23.72 1.70 -26.45
C ALA A 427 24.40 2.74 -25.52
N TRP A 428 24.14 2.67 -24.21
CA TRP A 428 24.79 3.47 -23.18
C TRP A 428 26.12 2.87 -22.72
N GLY A 429 27.00 2.54 -23.66
CA GLY A 429 28.25 1.81 -23.43
C GLY A 429 29.06 2.29 -22.22
N ALA A 430 29.92 1.39 -21.72
CA ALA A 430 30.67 1.56 -20.47
C ALA A 430 31.40 2.92 -20.41
N ARG A 431 31.23 3.63 -19.30
CA ARG A 431 31.79 4.97 -19.09
C ARG A 431 32.07 5.27 -17.64
N THR A 432 32.98 6.20 -17.39
CA THR A 432 33.29 6.69 -16.06
C THR A 432 32.88 8.15 -15.95
N GLN A 433 32.04 8.47 -14.97
CA GLN A 433 31.79 9.86 -14.58
C GLN A 433 32.56 10.20 -13.31
N THR A 434 33.36 11.26 -13.34
CA THR A 434 34.07 11.76 -12.15
C THR A 434 33.15 12.70 -11.39
N LEU A 435 32.81 12.36 -10.15
CA LEU A 435 31.88 13.15 -9.35
C LEU A 435 32.17 13.10 -7.85
N SER A 436 31.68 14.11 -7.14
CA SER A 436 31.59 14.16 -5.67
C SER A 436 30.13 14.22 -5.23
N VAL A 437 29.87 13.78 -3.99
CA VAL A 437 28.57 13.91 -3.33
C VAL A 437 28.67 14.98 -2.26
N LEU A 438 27.80 15.98 -2.34
CA LEU A 438 27.70 17.09 -1.41
C LEU A 438 26.35 17.08 -0.68
N GLY A 439 26.34 17.51 0.58
CA GLY A 439 25.16 17.60 1.44
C GLY A 439 24.90 19.01 1.91
N SER A 440 23.63 19.37 2.09
CA SER A 440 23.23 20.60 2.78
C SER A 440 21.94 20.41 3.59
N LEU A 441 21.81 21.15 4.69
CA LEU A 441 20.56 21.28 5.43
C LEU A 441 19.69 22.45 4.94
N ASN A 442 20.28 23.44 4.26
CA ASN A 442 19.62 24.71 3.91
C ASN A 442 19.61 25.02 2.40
N GLY A 443 20.26 24.19 1.59
CA GLY A 443 20.28 24.33 0.13
C GLY A 443 21.26 25.37 -0.41
N SER A 444 22.04 26.03 0.46
CA SER A 444 23.03 27.06 0.07
C SER A 444 24.45 26.73 0.53
N ALA A 445 24.63 26.26 1.77
CA ALA A 445 25.91 25.84 2.30
C ALA A 445 26.08 24.32 2.14
N TYR A 446 27.04 23.90 1.30
CA TYR A 446 27.30 22.49 1.02
C TYR A 446 28.61 22.01 1.64
N SER A 447 28.59 20.80 2.19
CA SER A 447 29.78 20.07 2.64
C SER A 447 29.95 18.77 1.84
N THR A 448 31.19 18.32 1.70
CA THR A 448 31.50 17.07 1.00
C THR A 448 31.14 15.87 1.87
N ILE A 449 30.23 15.02 1.38
CA ILE A 449 29.87 13.73 1.99
C ILE A 449 30.75 12.61 1.41
N SER A 450 30.94 12.61 0.09
CA SER A 450 31.82 11.67 -0.61
C SER A 450 32.76 12.46 -1.53
N PRO A 451 34.09 12.31 -1.38
CA PRO A 451 35.05 13.07 -2.18
C PRO A 451 34.95 12.71 -3.67
N SER A 452 35.54 13.57 -4.51
CA SER A 452 35.57 13.38 -5.96
C SER A 452 36.26 12.07 -6.33
N ALA A 453 35.59 11.23 -7.11
CA ALA A 453 36.14 9.98 -7.62
C ALA A 453 35.49 9.60 -8.96
N GLY A 454 36.22 8.84 -9.78
CA GLY A 454 35.66 8.20 -10.97
C GLY A 454 34.66 7.11 -10.60
N ARG A 455 33.46 7.16 -11.18
CA ARG A 455 32.37 6.20 -11.00
C ARG A 455 32.07 5.51 -12.32
N THR A 456 32.41 4.23 -12.42
CA THR A 456 32.23 3.43 -13.63
C THR A 456 30.81 2.89 -13.73
N PHE A 457 30.12 3.27 -14.80
CA PHE A 457 28.86 2.69 -15.24
C PHE A 457 29.18 1.70 -16.35
N ASP A 458 28.77 0.45 -16.16
CA ASP A 458 28.96 -0.62 -17.13
C ASP A 458 27.60 -1.29 -17.42
N PRO A 459 27.13 -1.37 -18.68
CA PRO A 459 25.89 -2.07 -18.99
C PRO A 459 25.93 -3.55 -18.56
N ALA A 460 27.11 -4.18 -18.46
CA ALA A 460 27.25 -5.54 -17.94
C ALA A 460 26.86 -5.66 -16.45
N THR A 461 26.90 -4.57 -15.69
CA THR A 461 26.47 -4.49 -14.28
C THR A 461 25.18 -3.67 -14.13
N GLY A 462 24.44 -3.47 -15.22
CA GLY A 462 23.17 -2.74 -15.23
C GLY A 462 23.33 -1.23 -15.16
N ASN A 463 24.49 -0.69 -15.57
CA ASN A 463 24.76 0.75 -15.61
C ASN A 463 24.43 1.44 -14.28
N THR A 464 24.85 0.82 -13.17
CA THR A 464 24.50 1.23 -11.83
C THR A 464 25.75 1.40 -10.97
N VAL A 465 25.83 2.50 -10.24
CA VAL A 465 26.89 2.80 -9.27
C VAL A 465 26.27 2.97 -7.89
N THR A 466 26.83 2.30 -6.88
CA THR A 466 26.49 2.54 -5.47
C THR A 466 27.63 3.28 -4.78
N ILE A 467 27.29 4.36 -4.06
CA ILE A 467 28.22 5.14 -3.22
C ILE A 467 27.72 5.05 -1.78
N THR A 468 28.53 4.50 -0.89
CA THR A 468 28.27 4.45 0.56
C THR A 468 29.18 5.40 1.31
N PHE A 469 28.70 5.92 2.42
CA PHE A 469 29.43 6.85 3.30
C PHE A 469 28.87 6.76 4.74
N PRO A 470 29.62 7.22 5.76
CA PRO A 470 29.10 7.33 7.12
C PRO A 470 27.79 8.11 7.14
N ALA A 471 26.81 7.62 7.90
CA ALA A 471 25.48 8.23 7.95
C ALA A 471 25.57 9.71 8.35
N THR A 472 24.90 10.57 7.60
CA THR A 472 24.84 12.02 7.84
C THR A 472 23.43 12.55 7.63
N THR A 473 23.04 13.57 8.40
CA THR A 473 21.71 14.18 8.26
C THR A 473 21.75 15.28 7.22
N GLN A 474 20.96 15.13 6.16
CA GLN A 474 20.93 16.05 5.01
C GLN A 474 19.50 16.27 4.53
N ARG A 475 19.22 17.48 4.02
CA ARG A 475 17.97 17.78 3.32
C ARG A 475 18.19 17.84 1.81
N HIS A 476 19.33 18.39 1.38
CA HIS A 476 19.69 18.49 -0.02
C HIS A 476 20.91 17.61 -0.30
N ILE A 477 20.81 16.81 -1.36
CA ILE A 477 21.92 16.03 -1.89
C ILE A 477 22.27 16.58 -3.26
N ARG A 478 23.53 16.96 -3.47
CA ARG A 478 24.05 17.46 -4.74
C ARG A 478 25.16 16.55 -5.25
N LEU A 479 25.06 16.16 -6.51
CA LEU A 479 26.20 15.62 -7.23
C LEU A 479 26.91 16.75 -7.97
N ALA A 480 28.23 16.81 -7.87
CA ALA A 480 29.06 17.69 -8.69
C ALA A 480 29.92 16.81 -9.61
N ILE A 481 29.62 16.84 -10.90
CA ILE A 481 30.23 16.01 -11.95
C ILE A 481 31.23 16.87 -12.72
N THR A 482 32.46 16.37 -12.86
CA THR A 482 33.59 17.11 -13.48
C THR A 482 34.11 16.47 -14.75
N ALA A 483 33.78 15.20 -15.02
CA ALA A 483 34.15 14.52 -16.26
C ALA A 483 33.21 13.35 -16.55
N ASN A 484 33.10 12.96 -17.81
CA ASN A 484 32.43 11.76 -18.29
C ASN A 484 33.18 11.24 -19.52
N THR A 485 33.58 9.97 -19.52
CA THR A 485 34.36 9.39 -20.63
C THR A 485 33.50 8.98 -21.83
N GLY A 486 32.19 8.83 -21.65
CA GLY A 486 31.28 8.36 -22.70
C GLY A 486 30.59 9.50 -23.47
N TRP A 487 30.48 10.68 -22.87
CA TRP A 487 29.84 11.86 -23.47
C TRP A 487 30.34 13.14 -22.77
N PRO A 488 30.47 14.29 -23.44
CA PRO A 488 31.01 15.51 -22.83
C PRO A 488 30.00 16.24 -21.91
N ALA A 489 29.13 15.54 -21.19
CA ALA A 489 28.15 16.09 -20.25
C ALA A 489 27.92 15.16 -19.05
N GLY A 490 27.39 15.71 -17.96
CA GLY A 490 26.87 14.92 -16.85
C GLY A 490 25.55 14.28 -17.27
N GLN A 491 25.39 12.99 -16.98
CA GLN A 491 24.20 12.22 -17.38
C GLN A 491 23.72 11.33 -16.24
N LEU A 492 22.41 11.27 -15.99
CA LEU A 492 21.80 10.36 -15.01
C LEU A 492 20.38 9.97 -15.42
N ALA A 493 20.08 8.69 -15.38
CA ALA A 493 18.69 8.20 -15.40
C ALA A 493 18.08 8.20 -14.00
N GLU A 494 18.87 7.91 -12.96
CA GLU A 494 18.38 7.96 -11.58
C GLU A 494 19.46 8.47 -10.63
N LEU A 495 19.05 9.35 -9.72
CA LEU A 495 19.72 9.75 -8.49
C LEU A 495 18.85 9.28 -7.33
N GLN A 496 19.20 8.14 -6.77
CA GLN A 496 18.46 7.52 -5.67
C GLN A 496 19.21 7.76 -4.35
N VAL A 497 18.48 8.11 -3.30
CA VAL A 497 19.04 8.48 -1.99
C VAL A 497 18.46 7.58 -0.90
N PHE A 498 19.33 7.04 -0.05
CA PHE A 498 18.97 5.98 0.88
C PHE A 498 19.59 6.19 2.27
N ARG A 499 18.95 5.63 3.30
CA ARG A 499 19.50 5.58 4.66
C ARG A 499 20.73 4.66 4.71
N SER A 500 21.57 4.79 5.73
CA SER A 500 22.67 3.84 5.95
C SER A 500 22.14 2.46 6.32
N ARG A 501 22.59 1.39 5.64
CA ARG A 501 22.38 0.03 6.13
C ARG A 501 23.39 -0.23 7.25
N HIS A 502 22.91 -0.60 8.45
CA HIS A 502 23.77 -1.22 9.44
C HIS A 502 24.24 -2.56 8.87
N PRO A 503 25.53 -2.92 8.92
CA PRO A 503 25.92 -4.31 8.71
C PRO A 503 25.23 -5.11 9.82
N THR A 504 24.31 -5.99 9.46
CA THR A 504 23.89 -7.07 10.36
C THR A 504 25.10 -7.98 10.49
N GLY A 505 25.82 -7.86 11.61
CA GLY A 505 26.87 -8.80 11.95
C GLY A 505 26.25 -10.17 12.16
N ILE A 506 26.39 -11.05 11.19
CA ILE A 506 26.37 -12.49 11.44
C ILE A 506 27.76 -12.79 11.99
N GLY A 507 27.86 -12.80 13.32
CA GLY A 507 28.99 -13.44 13.98
C GLY A 507 28.77 -14.93 13.91
N ASP A 508 29.65 -15.63 13.22
CA ASP A 508 29.91 -17.06 13.45
C ASP A 508 30.08 -17.28 14.96
N LEU A 509 29.21 -18.09 15.54
CA LEU A 509 29.48 -18.77 16.79
C LEU A 509 29.66 -20.24 16.45
N GLY A 510 30.91 -20.68 16.58
CA GLY A 510 31.24 -22.10 16.70
C GLY A 510 31.01 -22.63 18.10
#